data_AF-A0A8J6UND5-F1
#
_entry.id   AF-A0A8J6UND5-F1
#
_cell.length_a   1.000
_cell.length_b   1.000
_cell.length_c   1.000
_cell.angle_alpha   90.00
_cell.angle_beta   90.00
_cell.angle_gamma   90.00
#
_symmetry.space_group_name_H-M   'P 1'
#
loop_
_entity.id
_entity.type
_entity.pdbx_description
1 polymer ?
#
loop_
_entity_poly.entity_id
_entity_poly.type
_entity_poly.pdbx_seq_one_letter_code
_entity_poly.pdbx_strand_id
1 'polypeptide(L)' 'MISPWRSPLPLEEYTASQVVVYFYSGRWIPIMFCRLAEAIALHHRASSSGKELFIFPPEVNPSDSSHSLH' A
#
# COMPACT_ATOMS: atom_id res chain seq x y z
N MET A 1 9.38 -22.50 7.39
CA MET A 1 9.34 -21.25 8.18
C MET A 1 8.37 -20.29 7.52
N ILE A 2 7.20 -20.07 8.12
CA ILE A 2 6.25 -19.06 7.66
C ILE A 2 6.77 -17.74 8.22
N SER A 3 7.25 -16.85 7.37
CA SER A 3 7.68 -15.52 7.81
C SER A 3 6.50 -14.86 8.53
N PRO A 4 6.68 -14.25 9.72
CA PRO A 4 5.61 -13.46 10.37
C PRO A 4 5.15 -12.28 9.51
N TRP A 5 5.91 -11.95 8.46
CA TRP A 5 5.59 -10.95 7.44
C TRP A 5 4.78 -11.51 6.25
N ARG A 6 4.52 -12.83 6.19
CA ARG A 6 3.48 -13.37 5.30
C ARG A 6 2.14 -13.14 5.96
N SER A 7 1.67 -11.89 5.92
CA SER A 7 0.27 -11.65 6.17
C SER A 7 -0.53 -12.51 5.19
N PRO A 8 -1.46 -13.37 5.66
CA PRO A 8 -2.43 -13.95 4.76
C PRO A 8 -3.12 -12.81 3.99
N LEU A 9 -3.51 -13.11 2.75
CA LEU A 9 -4.35 -12.18 2.00
C LEU A 9 -5.54 -11.79 2.90
N PRO A 10 -5.92 -10.50 2.91
CA PRO A 10 -6.94 -10.00 3.82
C PRO A 10 -8.21 -10.84 3.69
N LEU A 11 -8.89 -11.08 4.82
CA LEU A 11 -10.24 -11.65 4.81
C LEU A 11 -11.12 -10.82 3.87
N GLU A 12 -12.07 -11.46 3.21
CA GLU A 12 -12.94 -10.84 2.19
C GLU A 12 -13.55 -9.52 2.67
N GLU A 13 -13.88 -9.41 3.95
CA GLU A 13 -14.38 -8.21 4.61
C GLU A 13 -13.44 -6.99 4.52
N TYR A 14 -12.13 -7.21 4.57
CA TYR A 14 -11.12 -6.13 4.46
C TYR A 14 -10.81 -5.76 3.00
N THR A 15 -11.29 -6.52 2.01
CA THR A 15 -11.01 -6.21 0.60
C THR A 15 -11.65 -4.91 0.12
N ALA A 16 -12.75 -4.51 0.78
CA ALA A 16 -13.44 -3.25 0.56
C ALA A 16 -12.81 -2.06 1.29
N SER A 17 -11.89 -2.31 2.23
CA SER A 17 -11.20 -1.25 2.96
C SER A 17 -10.41 -0.35 2.02
N GLN A 18 -10.49 0.96 2.25
CA GLN A 18 -9.69 1.94 1.54
C GLN A 18 -8.26 1.91 2.07
N VAL A 19 -7.30 2.04 1.15
CA VAL A 19 -5.86 2.13 1.44
C VAL A 19 -5.22 3.20 0.57
N VAL A 20 -4.03 3.63 0.99
CA VAL A 20 -3.19 4.52 0.21
C VAL A 20 -2.04 3.72 -0.37
N VAL A 21 -1.86 3.83 -1.68
CA VAL A 21 -0.81 3.12 -2.42
C VAL A 21 0.23 4.12 -2.88
N TYR A 22 1.50 3.83 -2.60
CA TYR A 22 2.64 4.62 -3.03
C TYR A 22 3.40 3.88 -4.11
N PHE A 23 3.53 4.53 -5.27
CA PHE A 23 4.26 3.99 -6.42
C PHE A 23 5.46 4.89 -6.76
N TYR A 24 6.61 4.27 -7.04
CA TYR A 24 7.82 5.00 -7.42
C TYR A 24 7.97 5.10 -8.95
N SER A 25 8.04 6.33 -9.45
CA SER A 25 8.33 6.62 -10.86
C SER A 25 9.09 7.94 -10.99
N GLY A 26 10.38 7.92 -10.61
CA GLY A 26 11.21 9.13 -10.51
C GLY A 26 10.88 10.06 -9.34
N ARG A 27 9.67 9.92 -8.77
CA ARG A 27 9.22 10.46 -7.49
C ARG A 27 8.20 9.50 -6.86
N TRP A 28 7.97 9.63 -5.56
CA TRP A 28 6.87 8.93 -4.88
C TRP A 28 5.53 9.56 -5.25
N ILE A 29 4.62 8.75 -5.79
CA ILE A 29 3.28 9.18 -6.20
C ILE A 29 2.24 8.48 -5.32
N PRO A 30 1.47 9.22 -4.51
CA PRO A 30 0.38 8.65 -3.74
C PRO A 30 -0.85 8.42 -4.63
N ILE A 31 -1.46 7.25 -4.49
CA ILE A 31 -2.76 6.88 -5.02
C ILE A 31 -3.66 6.69 -3.81
N MET A 32 -4.47 7.70 -3.51
CA MET A 32 -5.37 7.69 -2.37
C MET A 32 -6.65 6.89 -2.67
N PHE A 33 -7.27 6.35 -1.62
CA PHE A 33 -8.60 5.73 -1.67
C PHE A 33 -8.73 4.52 -2.62
N CYS A 34 -7.66 3.74 -2.77
CA CYS A 34 -7.71 2.48 -3.51
C CYS A 34 -8.31 1.38 -2.62
N ARG A 35 -9.11 0.45 -3.18
CA ARG A 35 -9.57 -0.70 -2.40
C ARG A 35 -8.41 -1.65 -2.15
N LEU A 36 -8.36 -2.28 -0.98
CA LEU A 36 -7.27 -3.19 -0.62
C LEU A 36 -7.11 -4.34 -1.64
N ALA A 37 -8.20 -4.90 -2.16
CA ALA A 37 -8.11 -5.92 -3.23
C ALA A 37 -7.45 -5.38 -4.51
N GLU A 38 -7.75 -4.16 -4.91
CA GLU A 38 -7.15 -3.52 -6.09
C GLU A 38 -5.68 -3.20 -5.84
N ALA A 39 -5.34 -2.73 -4.64
CA ALA A 39 -3.98 -2.45 -4.22
C ALA A 39 -3.11 -3.71 -4.21
N ILE A 40 -3.65 -4.84 -3.76
CA ILE A 40 -2.99 -6.14 -3.81
C ILE A 40 -2.76 -6.57 -5.26
N ALA A 41 -3.78 -6.48 -6.12
CA ALA A 41 -3.64 -6.79 -7.53
C ALA A 41 -2.58 -5.91 -8.21
N LEU A 42 -2.54 -4.62 -7.86
CA LEU A 42 -1.50 -3.68 -8.31
C LEU A 42 -0.11 -4.06 -7.82
N HIS A 43 0.04 -4.46 -6.55
CA HIS A 43 1.30 -4.93 -5.98
C HIS A 43 1.84 -6.15 -6.73
N HIS A 44 0.99 -7.14 -7.01
CA HIS A 44 1.38 -8.32 -7.78
C HIS A 44 1.83 -7.95 -9.20
N ARG A 45 1.10 -7.07 -9.89
CA ARG A 45 1.49 -6.57 -11.22
C ARG A 45 2.79 -5.78 -11.17
N ALA A 46 2.97 -4.93 -10.16
CA ALA A 46 4.19 -4.14 -9.97
C ALA A 46 5.40 -5.03 -9.72
N SER A 47 5.29 -6.02 -8.83
CA SER A 47 6.34 -7.02 -8.58
C SER A 47 6.75 -7.76 -9.85
N SER A 48 5.79 -8.17 -10.69
CA SER A 48 6.10 -8.84 -11.97
C SER A 48 6.81 -7.93 -12.98
N SER A 49 6.70 -6.61 -12.81
CA SER A 49 7.30 -5.59 -13.68
C SER A 49 8.57 -4.98 -13.11
N GLY A 50 9.10 -5.50 -11.97
CA GLY A 50 10.26 -4.92 -11.28
C GLY A 50 10.01 -3.54 -10.65
N LYS A 51 8.75 -3.22 -10.39
CA LYS A 51 8.31 -1.94 -9.83
C LYS A 51 8.03 -2.07 -8.34
N GLU A 52 8.49 -1.10 -7.57
CA GLU A 52 8.23 -1.04 -6.13
C GLU A 52 6.94 -0.29 -5.83
N LEU A 53 6.11 -0.88 -4.97
CA LEU A 53 4.83 -0.37 -4.56
C LEU A 53 4.63 -0.66 -3.07
N PHE A 54 4.27 0.36 -2.32
CA PHE A 54 3.99 0.25 -0.89
C PHE A 54 2.50 0.53 -0.63
N ILE A 55 1.90 -0.22 0.28
CA ILE A 55 0.49 -0.08 0.65
C ILE A 55 0.43 0.30 2.12
N PHE A 56 -0.30 1.37 2.43
CA PHE A 56 -0.49 1.86 3.80
C PHE A 56 -1.98 1.98 4.11
N PRO A 57 -2.37 1.83 5.39
CA PRO A 57 -3.67 2.29 5.87
C PRO A 57 -3.86 3.78 5.56
N PRO A 58 -5.08 4.25 5.26
CA PRO A 58 -5.33 5.63 4.88
C PRO A 58 -5.03 6.63 6.01
N GLU A 59 -5.03 6.18 7.26
CA GLU A 59 -4.68 6.96 8.45
C GLU A 59 -3.17 7.14 8.60
N VAL A 60 -2.37 6.28 7.95
CA VAL A 60 -0.91 6.30 7.98
C VAL A 60 -0.42 6.78 6.62
N ASN A 61 -0.66 8.06 6.35
CA ASN A 61 -0.17 8.69 5.14
C ASN A 61 1.30 9.16 5.33
N PRO A 62 2.32 8.51 4.74
CA PRO A 62 3.72 8.91 4.95
C PRO A 62 4.06 10.31 4.43
N SER A 63 3.26 10.89 3.52
CA SER A 63 3.40 12.30 3.13
C SER A 63 2.97 13.29 4.22
N ASP A 64 2.23 12.82 5.23
CA ASP A 64 1.75 13.63 6.35
C ASP A 64 2.78 13.76 7.48
N SER A 65 4.00 13.23 7.27
CA SER A 65 5.16 13.39 8.16
C SER A 65 5.65 14.84 8.33
N SER A 66 4.86 15.83 7.90
CA SER A 66 5.06 17.26 8.16
C SER A 66 4.47 17.73 9.50
N HIS A 67 3.86 16.83 10.30
CA HIS A 67 3.40 17.18 11.65
C HIS A 67 4.55 17.27 12.66
N SER A 68 5.17 18.45 12.66
CA SER A 68 5.70 19.19 13.82
C SER A 68 6.54 18.42 14.85
N LEU A 69 7.86 18.43 14.65
CA LEU A 69 8.79 18.59 15.77
C LEU A 69 8.75 20.06 16.20
N HIS A 70 7.97 20.37 17.23
CA HIS A 70 8.12 21.60 18.02
C HIS A 70 7.94 21.27 19.49
#